data_AF-A0A967SMG5-F1
#
_entry.id   AF-A0A967SMG5-F1
#
_cell.length_a   1.000
_cell.length_b   1.000
_cell.length_c   1.000
_cell.angle_alpha   90.00
_cell.angle_beta   90.00
_cell.angle_gamma   90.00
#
_symmetry.space_group_name_H-M   'P 1'
#
loop_
_entity.id
_entity.type
_entity.pdbx_description
1 polymer ?
#
loop_
_entity_poly.entity_id
_entity_poly.type
_entity_poly.pdbx_seq_one_letter_code
_entity_poly.pdbx_strand_id
1 'polypeptide(L)'
;MRSAHLQHLAALARLRLTEDEAARLRDELGDILGHIDALAEVEAGGDEVVQGRLAHRDDEPDGDPLLRPPAAFAPEWTDGFFTVPRL
;
A
#
# COMPACT_ATOMS: atom_id res chain seq x y z
N MET A 1 15.15 15.20 3.18
CA MET A 1 14.27 15.13 1.99
C MET A 1 13.57 16.48 1.75
N ARG A 2 13.25 16.88 0.51
CA ARG A 2 12.50 18.13 0.23
C ARG A 2 11.00 17.97 0.51
N SER A 3 10.32 19.01 0.99
CA SER A 3 8.87 18.97 1.28
C SER A 3 8.00 18.56 0.08
N ALA A 4 8.38 18.98 -1.14
CA ALA A 4 7.67 18.58 -2.36
C ALA A 4 7.69 17.06 -2.60
N HIS A 5 8.74 16.35 -2.19
CA HIS A 5 8.79 14.89 -2.31
C HIS A 5 7.84 14.22 -1.31
N LEU A 6 7.77 14.71 -0.07
CA LEU A 6 6.85 14.16 0.92
C LEU A 6 5.39 14.36 0.49
N GLN A 7 5.04 15.55 -0.02
CA GLN A 7 3.69 15.81 -0.52
C GLN A 7 3.33 14.90 -1.70
N HIS A 8 4.29 14.65 -2.59
CA HIS A 8 4.09 13.71 -3.69
C HIS A 8 3.85 12.27 -3.19
N LEU A 9 4.67 11.79 -2.25
CA LEU A 9 4.50 10.47 -1.64
C LEU A 9 3.15 10.36 -0.91
N ALA A 10 2.76 11.38 -0.14
CA ALA A 10 1.48 11.42 0.56
C ALA A 10 0.30 11.33 -0.43
N ALA A 11 0.37 12.02 -1.57
CA ALA A 11 -0.65 11.94 -2.60
C ALA A 11 -0.76 10.54 -3.22
N LEU A 12 0.37 9.88 -3.52
CA LEU A 12 0.39 8.51 -4.02
C LEU A 12 -0.22 7.52 -3.01
N ALA A 13 0.08 7.71 -1.72
CA ALA A 13 -0.43 6.89 -0.62
C ALA A 13 -1.86 7.27 -0.16
N ARG A 14 -2.49 8.28 -0.76
CA ARG A 14 -3.80 8.84 -0.33
C ARG A 14 -3.82 9.29 1.14
N LEU A 15 -2.70 9.83 1.62
CA LEU A 15 -2.55 10.38 2.97
C LEU A 15 -2.79 11.88 2.95
N ARG A 16 -3.71 12.33 3.82
CA ARG A 16 -3.89 13.75 4.11
C ARG A 16 -3.13 14.09 5.40
N LEU A 17 -2.02 14.79 5.26
CA LEU A 17 -1.17 15.19 6.39
C LEU A 17 -1.46 16.63 6.80
N THR A 18 -1.40 16.89 8.09
CA THR A 18 -1.25 18.25 8.62
C THR A 18 0.18 18.77 8.42
N GLU A 19 0.40 20.07 8.58
CA GLU A 19 1.73 20.68 8.43
C GLU A 19 2.72 20.12 9.47
N ASP A 20 2.29 19.92 10.71
CA ASP A 20 3.12 19.38 11.79
C ASP A 20 3.51 17.92 11.53
N GLU A 21 2.57 17.10 11.04
CA GLU A 21 2.84 15.72 10.63
C GLU A 21 3.80 15.67 9.44
N ALA A 22 3.60 16.56 8.46
CA ALA A 22 4.47 16.64 7.30
C ALA A 22 5.90 17.05 7.70
N ALA A 23 6.05 17.98 8.64
CA ALA A 23 7.35 18.38 9.13
C ALA A 23 8.09 17.22 9.82
N ARG A 24 7.41 16.50 10.71
CA ARG A 24 7.98 15.34 11.40
C ARG A 24 8.34 14.21 10.44
N LEU A 25 7.40 13.82 9.57
CA LEU A 25 7.61 12.70 8.64
C LEU A 25 8.73 12.97 7.63
N ARG A 26 8.95 14.23 7.26
CA ARG A 26 10.08 14.60 6.39
C ARG A 26 11.42 14.25 7.04
N ASP A 27 11.55 14.51 8.34
CA ASP A 27 12.80 14.32 9.08
C ASP A 27 12.97 12.82 9.39
N GLU A 28 11.93 12.17 9.92
CA GLU A 28 11.90 10.73 10.19
C GLU A 28 12.20 9.89 8.93
N LEU A 29 11.60 10.23 7.78
CA LEU A 29 11.89 9.54 6.52
C LEU A 29 13.30 9.84 6.00
N GLY A 30 13.83 11.03 6.29
CA GLY A 30 15.22 11.35 6.00
C GLY A 30 16.19 10.43 6.75
N ASP A 31 15.93 10.21 8.04
CA ASP A 31 16.74 9.32 8.88
C ASP A 31 16.65 7.86 8.41
N ILE A 32 15.45 7.39 8.06
CA ILE A 32 15.25 6.04 7.52
C ILE A 32 16.01 5.84 6.21
N LEU A 33 15.93 6.80 5.28
CA LEU A 33 16.65 6.72 4.01
C LEU A 33 18.16 6.72 4.24
N GLY A 34 18.66 7.57 5.14
CA GLY A 34 20.07 7.58 5.51
C GLY A 34 20.53 6.27 6.16
N HIS A 35 19.65 5.59 6.92
CA HIS A 35 19.95 4.26 7.44
C HIS A 35 20.02 3.20 6.33
N ILE A 36 19.11 3.27 5.36
CA ILE A 36 19.07 2.34 4.21
C ILE A 36 20.30 2.50 3.31
N ASP A 37 20.90 3.70 3.23
CA ASP A 37 22.10 3.94 2.43
C ASP A 37 23.29 3.03 2.84
N ALA A 38 23.32 2.53 4.08
CA ALA A 38 24.31 1.54 4.51
C ALA A 38 24.29 0.24 3.69
N LEU A 39 23.15 -0.10 3.06
CA LEU A 39 23.03 -1.27 2.19
C LEU A 39 23.83 -1.12 0.89
N ALA A 40 24.17 0.10 0.47
CA ALA A 40 24.98 0.34 -0.73
C ALA A 40 26.44 -0.14 -0.58
N GLU A 41 26.91 -0.36 0.65
CA GLU A 41 28.27 -0.85 0.93
C GLU A 41 28.40 -2.37 0.73
N VAL A 42 27.28 -3.08 0.55
CA VAL A 42 27.24 -4.53 0.38
C VAL A 42 27.10 -4.86 -1.10
N GLU A 43 27.94 -5.75 -1.61
CA GLU A 43 27.81 -6.26 -2.98
C GLU A 43 26.48 -7.01 -3.12
N ALA A 44 25.58 -6.49 -3.95
CA ALA A 44 24.34 -7.16 -4.29
C ALA A 44 24.68 -8.41 -5.13
N GLY A 45 24.38 -9.60 -4.62
CA GLY A 45 24.47 -10.83 -5.40
C GLY A 45 23.58 -10.79 -6.65
N GLY A 46 23.85 -11.68 -7.60
CA GLY A 46 23.11 -11.73 -8.87
C GLY A 46 21.59 -11.92 -8.68
N ASP A 47 20.81 -11.40 -9.63
CA ASP A 47 19.35 -11.51 -9.71
C ASP A 47 18.91 -12.98 -9.85
N GLU A 48 18.97 -13.76 -8.77
CA GLU A 48 18.21 -14.99 -8.69
C GLU A 48 16.73 -14.61 -8.53
N VAL A 49 16.07 -14.45 -9.67
CA VAL A 49 14.61 -14.47 -9.72
C VAL A 49 14.20 -15.83 -9.18
N VAL A 50 13.68 -15.84 -7.95
CA VAL A 50 12.97 -17.01 -7.42
C VAL A 50 11.76 -17.20 -8.32
N GLN A 51 11.90 -18.08 -9.31
CA GLN A 51 10.82 -18.50 -10.19
C GLN A 51 9.83 -19.28 -9.33
N GLY A 52 8.88 -18.55 -8.74
CA GLY A 52 7.72 -19.15 -8.11
C GLY A 52 6.98 -19.99 -9.13
N ARG A 53 6.60 -21.22 -8.76
CA ARG A 53 5.71 -22.02 -9.60
C ARG A 53 4.36 -21.31 -9.65
N LEU A 54 3.87 -21.02 -10.86
CA LEU A 54 2.51 -20.54 -11.05
C LEU A 54 1.55 -21.66 -10.64
N ALA A 55 0.75 -21.39 -9.62
CA ALA A 55 -0.35 -22.27 -9.24
C ALA A 55 -1.55 -21.96 -10.14
N HIS A 56 -2.03 -22.97 -10.85
CA HIS A 56 -3.26 -22.89 -11.62
C HIS A 56 -4.40 -23.45 -10.78
N ARG A 57 -5.55 -22.78 -10.80
CA ARG A 57 -6.81 -23.30 -10.26
C ARG A 57 -7.61 -23.89 -11.41
N ASP A 58 -8.29 -25.01 -11.17
CA ASP A 58 -9.24 -25.56 -12.13
C ASP A 58 -10.40 -24.57 -12.37
N ASP A 59 -10.98 -24.63 -13.58
CA ASP A 59 -12.12 -23.81 -13.98
C ASP A 59 -13.45 -24.47 -13.58
N GLU A 60 -13.62 -24.68 -12.27
CA GLU A 60 -14.83 -25.23 -11.70
C GLU A 60 -15.72 -24.12 -11.12
N PRO A 61 -17.05 -24.18 -11.36
CA PRO A 61 -18.00 -23.20 -10.84
C PRO A 61 -18.30 -23.50 -9.36
N ASP A 62 -17.30 -23.30 -8.51
CA ASP A 62 -17.48 -23.21 -7.06
C ASP A 62 -17.23 -21.76 -6.63
N GLY A 63 -18.28 -21.11 -6.14
CA GLY A 63 -18.21 -19.74 -5.68
C GLY A 63 -17.80 -19.73 -4.22
N ASP A 64 -16.65 -19.15 -3.90
CA ASP A 64 -16.20 -19.02 -2.51
C ASP A 64 -17.22 -18.16 -1.73
N PRO A 65 -17.98 -18.75 -0.79
CA PRO A 65 -18.99 -18.00 -0.06
C PRO A 65 -18.32 -17.01 0.88
N LEU A 66 -18.78 -15.76 0.87
CA LEU A 66 -18.29 -14.78 1.82
C LEU A 66 -18.54 -15.26 3.26
N LEU A 67 -17.48 -15.38 4.05
CA LEU A 67 -17.56 -15.73 5.47
C LEU A 67 -18.50 -14.81 6.26
N ARG A 68 -18.57 -13.52 5.86
CA ARG A 68 -19.51 -12.53 6.39
C ARG A 68 -20.02 -11.65 5.24
N PRO A 69 -21.31 -11.26 5.23
CA PRO A 69 -21.85 -10.40 4.19
C PRO A 69 -21.22 -8.99 4.25
N PRO A 70 -21.10 -8.28 3.11
CA PRO A 70 -20.57 -6.91 3.06
C PRO A 70 -21.26 -5.95 4.04
N ALA A 71 -22.58 -6.07 4.17
CA ALA A 71 -23.39 -5.26 5.08
C ALA A 71 -22.95 -5.36 6.56
N ALA A 72 -22.20 -6.41 6.96
CA ALA A 72 -21.72 -6.57 8.33
C ALA A 72 -20.50 -5.68 8.65
N PHE A 73 -19.80 -5.13 7.66
CA PHE A 73 -18.57 -4.36 7.87
C PHE A 73 -18.42 -3.13 6.97
N ALA A 74 -19.22 -3.00 5.92
CA ALA A 74 -19.19 -1.84 5.04
C ALA A 74 -19.58 -0.56 5.80
N PRO A 75 -18.82 0.55 5.65
CA PRO A 75 -19.20 1.83 6.25
C PRO A 75 -20.57 2.32 5.78
N GLU A 76 -20.86 2.18 4.49
CA GLU A 76 -22.17 2.46 3.90
C GLU A 76 -22.53 1.38 2.87
N TRP A 77 -23.74 0.82 3.00
CA TRP A 77 -24.26 -0.25 2.16
C TRP A 77 -25.74 -0.02 1.85
N THR A 78 -26.07 0.16 0.58
CA THR A 78 -27.43 0.48 0.13
C THR A 78 -27.77 -0.35 -1.11
N ASP A 79 -28.95 -0.99 -1.12
CA ASP A 79 -29.48 -1.75 -2.26
C ASP A 79 -28.51 -2.80 -2.86
N GLY A 80 -27.62 -3.37 -2.04
CA GLY A 80 -26.64 -4.37 -2.48
C GLY A 80 -25.31 -3.78 -2.99
N PHE A 81 -25.07 -2.48 -2.78
CA PHE A 81 -23.87 -1.78 -3.24
C PHE A 81 -23.15 -1.04 -2.11
N PHE A 82 -21.82 -0.94 -2.24
CA PHE A 82 -21.03 0.02 -1.47
C PHE A 82 -21.37 1.44 -1.94
N THR A 83 -21.72 2.31 -1.00
CA THR A 83 -21.98 3.72 -1.30
C THR A 83 -20.71 4.53 -1.06
N VAL A 84 -20.33 5.37 -2.02
CA VAL A 84 -19.14 6.25 -1.96
C VAL A 84 -19.46 7.63 -2.52
N PRO A 85 -18.72 8.69 -2.12
CA PRO A 85 -18.87 10.01 -2.72
C PRO A 85 -18.67 9.97 -4.24
N ARG A 86 -19.45 10.77 -4.97
CA ARG A 86 -19.32 10.87 -6.43
C ARG A 86 -17.97 11.49 -6.81
N LEU A 87 -17.34 10.92 -7.84
CA LEU A 87 -16.14 11.46 -8.48
C LEU A 87 -16.42 12.78 -9.20
#